data_AF-A0A2A5XMI2-F1
#
_entry.id   AF-A0A2A5XMI2-F1
#
_cell.length_a   1.000
_cell.length_b   1.000
_cell.length_c   1.000
_cell.angle_alpha   90.00
_cell.angle_beta   90.00
_cell.angle_gamma   90.00
#
_symmetry.space_group_name_H-M   'P 1'
#
loop_
_entity.id
_entity.type
_entity.pdbx_description
1 polymer ?
#
loop_
_entity_poly.entity_id
_entity_poly.type
_entity_poly.pdbx_seq_one_letter_code
_entity_poly.pdbx_strand_id
1 'polypeptide(L)'
;MNCNSIFKYLSFIIFISILNVTNAKTPPLIDTSHIIKKCKGLVPDSNILRLDEHFFDSFILVNDTLAYLNPNGTLHLFEIVFKDSTIVKKLSISKYHGSTFHRHLFYHNHKVYSLGGAGLFNSFGKLIEFDFAKGEWFLKKVVNLPIQINGVISSWLYEDNLFVLFNLLSEENNYSFGSIDMKTSNYKEEFQFNDDSPLALTAPRALLGYSQSRYSIFQSYIRDNKCEIKVFDNETGKLTQNTFFKDRKSINGISYAYIIDSMMYYRNNNIVLDSLNISKAKNYLTSNFPDLYLSRYNSSINPKRILYLTIGLIIILMMSFFTFLSVKKSSSSNLINGSLLLENKLINIKGSKISRDELDAILEITHLNQDSSKTLRSRLINEINDNGKVSIERERNPRDKRFFDYKIN
;
A
#
# COMPACT_ATOMS: atom_id res chain seq x y z
N MET A 1 -5.03 25.32 67.49
CA MET A 1 -4.58 24.31 66.50
C MET A 1 -4.71 24.92 65.11
N ASN A 2 -3.60 25.08 64.40
CA ASN A 2 -3.51 25.87 63.17
C ASN A 2 -4.20 25.17 61.99
N CYS A 3 -5.22 25.82 61.43
CA CYS A 3 -5.96 25.36 60.25
C CYS A 3 -5.06 25.05 59.02
N ASN A 4 -3.89 25.71 58.95
CA ASN A 4 -2.89 25.50 57.89
C ASN A 4 -2.16 24.15 57.93
N SER A 5 -2.09 23.46 59.07
CA SER A 5 -1.47 22.12 59.09
C SER A 5 -2.43 21.07 58.56
N ILE A 6 -3.72 21.18 58.88
CA ILE A 6 -4.78 20.26 58.43
C ILE A 6 -4.90 20.32 56.91
N PHE A 7 -4.86 21.52 56.31
CA PHE A 7 -4.93 21.68 54.87
C PHE A 7 -3.72 21.08 54.12
N LYS A 8 -2.51 21.15 54.70
CA LYS A 8 -1.32 20.49 54.16
C LYS A 8 -1.41 18.97 54.22
N TYR A 9 -1.91 18.41 55.33
CA TYR A 9 -2.13 16.97 55.45
C TYR A 9 -3.24 16.48 54.52
N LEU A 10 -4.32 17.24 54.36
CA LEU A 10 -5.40 16.90 53.44
C LEU A 10 -4.93 16.94 51.98
N SER A 11 -4.15 17.96 51.60
CA SER A 11 -3.53 18.06 50.28
C SER A 11 -2.53 16.94 50.01
N PHE A 12 -1.81 16.47 51.03
CA PHE A 12 -0.86 15.35 50.90
C PHE A 12 -1.58 14.00 50.78
N ILE A 13 -2.70 13.81 51.48
CA ILE A 13 -3.57 12.61 51.35
C ILE A 13 -4.28 12.60 49.99
N ILE A 14 -4.72 13.75 49.49
CA ILE A 14 -5.26 13.90 48.13
C ILE A 14 -4.17 13.62 47.08
N PHE A 15 -2.93 14.07 47.31
CA PHE A 15 -1.81 13.77 46.41
C PHE A 15 -1.42 12.28 46.40
N ILE A 16 -1.45 11.60 47.55
CA ILE A 16 -1.21 10.14 47.65
C ILE A 16 -2.35 9.34 47.02
N SER A 17 -3.61 9.81 47.11
CA SER A 17 -4.74 9.14 46.46
C SER A 17 -4.81 9.37 44.95
N ILE A 18 -4.23 10.49 44.44
CA ILE A 18 -4.02 10.71 43.00
C ILE A 18 -2.79 9.93 42.48
N LEU A 19 -1.82 9.61 43.36
CA LEU A 19 -0.70 8.70 43.06
C LEU A 19 -1.06 7.21 43.10
N ASN A 20 -2.32 6.85 43.37
CA ASN A 20 -2.87 5.57 42.89
C ASN A 20 -3.13 5.65 41.38
N VAL A 21 -2.12 6.07 40.63
CA VAL A 21 -1.93 5.63 39.26
C VAL A 21 -1.83 4.12 39.37
N THR A 22 -2.85 3.43 38.88
CA THR A 22 -2.93 1.98 38.85
C THR A 22 -1.74 1.47 38.06
N ASN A 23 -0.62 1.21 38.75
CA ASN A 23 0.47 0.41 38.23
C ASN A 23 -0.18 -0.90 37.78
N ALA A 24 -0.17 -1.14 36.47
CA ALA A 24 -0.70 -2.37 35.89
C ALA A 24 -0.08 -3.53 36.67
N LYS A 25 -0.95 -4.26 37.37
CA LYS A 25 -0.54 -5.39 38.20
C LYS A 25 -0.18 -6.51 37.24
N THR A 26 0.69 -7.40 37.68
CA THR A 26 1.02 -8.63 36.95
C THR A 26 -0.25 -9.27 36.41
N PRO A 27 -0.33 -9.67 35.13
CA PRO A 27 -1.49 -10.34 34.57
C PRO A 27 -1.95 -11.50 35.45
N PRO A 28 -3.25 -11.78 35.51
CA PRO A 28 -3.78 -12.83 36.36
C PRO A 28 -3.17 -14.20 36.01
N LEU A 29 -3.22 -15.13 36.96
CA LEU A 29 -2.94 -16.53 36.66
C LEU A 29 -4.10 -17.07 35.81
N ILE A 30 -3.79 -17.47 34.57
CA ILE A 30 -4.78 -18.01 33.64
C ILE A 30 -4.70 -19.53 33.73
N ASP A 31 -5.49 -20.11 34.64
CA ASP A 31 -5.65 -21.57 34.69
C ASP A 31 -6.52 -22.02 33.50
N THR A 32 -5.84 -22.31 32.39
CA THR A 32 -6.46 -22.72 31.12
C THR A 32 -7.28 -24.00 31.30
N SER A 33 -6.80 -24.96 32.09
CA SER A 33 -7.51 -26.22 32.36
C SER A 33 -8.82 -25.98 33.10
N HIS A 34 -8.81 -25.12 34.13
CA HIS A 34 -10.03 -24.74 34.84
C HIS A 34 -11.03 -24.03 33.92
N ILE A 35 -10.57 -23.05 33.14
CA ILE A 35 -11.43 -22.28 32.23
C ILE A 35 -12.04 -23.18 31.16
N ILE A 36 -11.24 -24.06 30.55
CA ILE A 36 -11.70 -25.03 29.55
C ILE A 36 -12.78 -25.93 30.14
N LYS A 37 -12.55 -26.50 31.33
CA LYS A 37 -13.54 -27.36 32.01
C LYS A 37 -14.86 -26.63 32.25
N LYS A 38 -14.80 -25.37 32.69
CA LYS A 38 -16.01 -24.54 32.89
C LYS A 38 -16.73 -24.26 31.57
N CYS A 39 -16.00 -23.89 30.51
CA CYS A 39 -16.61 -23.63 29.20
C CYS A 39 -17.30 -24.88 28.64
N LYS A 40 -16.65 -26.05 28.70
CA LYS A 40 -17.21 -27.33 28.25
C LYS A 40 -18.50 -27.70 28.98
N GLY A 41 -18.62 -27.35 30.28
CA GLY A 41 -19.84 -27.58 31.06
C GLY A 41 -20.99 -26.60 30.79
N LEU A 42 -20.75 -25.52 30.03
CA LEU A 42 -21.75 -24.48 29.73
C LEU A 42 -22.37 -24.62 28.33
N VAL A 43 -21.94 -25.63 27.55
CA VAL A 43 -22.44 -25.90 26.19
C VAL A 43 -22.95 -27.33 26.08
N PRO A 44 -24.02 -27.59 25.28
CA PRO A 44 -24.55 -28.94 25.12
C PRO A 44 -23.57 -29.90 24.43
N ASP A 45 -22.91 -29.44 23.36
CA ASP A 45 -21.83 -30.15 22.70
C ASP A 45 -20.52 -29.43 23.02
N SER A 46 -19.62 -30.10 23.74
CA SER A 46 -18.35 -29.52 24.18
C SER A 46 -17.21 -29.74 23.19
N ASN A 47 -17.36 -30.68 22.24
CA ASN A 47 -16.33 -31.03 21.27
C ASN A 47 -16.14 -29.93 20.23
N ILE A 48 -17.19 -29.16 19.93
CA ILE A 48 -17.14 -28.03 18.99
C ILE A 48 -16.22 -26.90 19.45
N LEU A 49 -15.90 -26.79 20.75
CA LEU A 49 -15.12 -25.66 21.26
C LEU A 49 -13.64 -25.72 20.87
N ARG A 50 -13.07 -26.92 20.68
CA ARG A 50 -11.65 -27.13 20.28
C ARG A 50 -10.62 -26.30 21.09
N LEU A 51 -10.93 -26.01 22.36
CA LEU A 51 -10.11 -25.11 23.19
C LEU A 51 -8.79 -25.73 23.62
N ASP A 52 -8.67 -27.06 23.62
CA ASP A 52 -7.42 -27.75 23.98
C ASP A 52 -6.30 -27.46 22.96
N GLU A 53 -6.65 -27.16 21.71
CA GLU A 53 -5.72 -26.85 20.61
C GLU A 53 -5.51 -25.33 20.43
N HIS A 54 -6.56 -24.54 20.64
CA HIS A 54 -6.66 -23.16 20.17
C HIS A 54 -7.06 -22.16 21.27
N PHE A 55 -6.71 -22.42 22.53
CA PHE A 55 -7.11 -21.58 23.66
C PHE A 55 -6.70 -20.11 23.45
N PHE A 56 -5.41 -19.85 23.22
CA PHE A 56 -4.90 -18.49 23.09
C PHE A 56 -5.27 -17.82 21.76
N ASP A 57 -5.52 -18.60 20.69
CA ASP A 57 -6.09 -18.06 19.44
C ASP A 57 -7.51 -17.50 19.62
N SER A 58 -8.16 -17.92 20.71
CA SER A 58 -9.57 -17.66 21.02
C SER A 58 -9.75 -16.66 22.17
N PHE A 59 -8.66 -16.19 22.78
CA PHE A 59 -8.66 -15.49 24.07
C PHE A 59 -8.24 -14.02 23.93
N ILE A 60 -9.00 -13.12 24.53
CA ILE A 60 -8.68 -11.69 24.64
C ILE A 60 -8.56 -11.32 26.11
N LEU A 61 -7.39 -10.86 26.53
CA LEU A 61 -7.23 -10.22 27.84
C LEU A 61 -7.54 -8.72 27.72
N VAL A 62 -8.64 -8.26 28.32
CA VAL A 62 -9.00 -6.84 28.29
C VAL A 62 -8.21 -6.07 29.33
N ASN A 63 -8.17 -6.58 30.55
CA ASN A 63 -7.43 -6.03 31.68
C ASN A 63 -7.14 -7.13 32.72
N ASP A 64 -6.58 -6.76 33.87
CA ASP A 64 -6.19 -7.69 34.93
C ASP A 64 -7.36 -8.53 35.50
N THR A 65 -8.61 -8.10 35.27
CA THR A 65 -9.82 -8.69 35.84
C THR A 65 -10.76 -9.29 34.81
N LEU A 66 -10.67 -8.90 33.54
CA LEU A 66 -11.65 -9.23 32.52
C LEU A 66 -10.95 -9.79 31.27
N ALA A 67 -11.47 -10.92 30.81
CA ALA A 67 -11.13 -11.49 29.52
C ALA A 67 -12.38 -12.04 28.81
N TYR A 68 -12.26 -12.17 27.51
CA TYR A 68 -13.24 -12.83 26.66
C TYR A 68 -12.62 -14.03 25.96
N LEU A 69 -13.42 -15.08 25.80
CA LEU A 69 -13.03 -16.29 25.08
C LEU A 69 -14.12 -16.59 24.04
N ASN A 70 -13.75 -16.58 22.76
CA ASN A 70 -14.62 -17.02 21.68
C ASN A 70 -13.93 -18.19 20.99
N PRO A 71 -14.39 -19.43 21.18
CA PRO A 71 -13.73 -20.61 20.61
C PRO A 71 -13.71 -20.59 19.08
N ASN A 72 -12.59 -21.05 18.51
CA ASN A 72 -12.37 -21.02 17.07
C ASN A 72 -13.44 -21.77 16.27
N GLY A 73 -14.00 -21.13 15.23
CA GLY A 73 -15.07 -21.70 14.42
C GLY A 73 -16.45 -21.70 15.07
N THR A 74 -16.63 -21.02 16.20
CA THR A 74 -17.93 -20.90 16.87
C THR A 74 -18.37 -19.44 17.01
N LEU A 75 -19.66 -19.22 17.21
CA LEU A 75 -20.20 -17.94 17.66
C LEU A 75 -20.43 -17.90 19.19
N HIS A 76 -19.85 -18.85 19.92
CA HIS A 76 -19.92 -18.82 21.37
C HIS A 76 -19.01 -17.75 21.96
N LEU A 77 -19.49 -16.96 22.92
CA LEU A 77 -18.69 -16.00 23.64
C LEU A 77 -18.81 -16.26 25.14
N PHE A 78 -17.66 -16.34 25.80
CA PHE A 78 -17.56 -16.48 27.25
C PHE A 78 -16.88 -15.24 27.84
N GLU A 79 -17.42 -14.77 28.95
CA GLU A 79 -16.79 -13.80 29.84
C GLU A 79 -16.02 -14.55 30.92
N ILE A 80 -14.78 -14.13 31.15
CA ILE A 80 -13.91 -14.66 32.18
C ILE A 80 -13.55 -13.50 33.11
N VAL A 81 -13.89 -13.66 34.38
CA VAL A 81 -13.61 -12.66 35.42
C VAL A 81 -12.61 -13.24 36.42
N PHE A 82 -11.45 -12.60 36.52
CA PHE A 82 -10.37 -12.96 37.44
C PHE A 82 -10.58 -12.23 38.78
N LYS A 83 -10.95 -12.99 39.81
CA LYS A 83 -11.06 -12.56 41.22
C LYS A 83 -10.33 -13.59 42.10
N ASP A 84 -10.69 -13.69 43.38
CA ASP A 84 -10.22 -14.78 44.27
C ASP A 84 -10.47 -16.17 43.68
N SER A 85 -11.55 -16.32 42.91
CA SER A 85 -11.78 -17.46 42.03
C SER A 85 -12.15 -16.99 40.63
N THR A 86 -11.65 -17.70 39.61
CA THR A 86 -11.97 -17.43 38.21
C THR A 86 -13.43 -17.79 37.94
N ILE A 87 -14.22 -16.81 37.52
CA ILE A 87 -15.62 -16.99 37.14
C ILE A 87 -15.71 -17.03 35.62
N VAL A 88 -16.40 -18.03 35.08
CA VAL A 88 -16.65 -18.18 33.65
C VAL A 88 -18.15 -18.15 33.40
N LYS A 89 -18.60 -17.26 32.51
CA LYS A 89 -20.00 -17.12 32.11
C LYS A 89 -20.13 -17.21 30.60
N LYS A 90 -21.12 -17.95 30.11
CA LYS A 90 -21.49 -17.94 28.70
C LYS A 90 -22.38 -16.74 28.43
N LEU A 91 -21.97 -15.87 27.50
CA LEU A 91 -22.73 -14.68 27.09
C LEU A 91 -23.58 -14.94 25.86
N SER A 92 -23.06 -15.72 24.91
CA SER A 92 -23.74 -15.99 23.65
C SER A 92 -24.92 -16.94 23.83
N ILE A 93 -26.03 -16.68 23.16
CA ILE A 93 -27.12 -17.65 22.97
C ILE A 93 -26.97 -18.46 21.68
N SER A 94 -26.06 -18.04 20.79
CA SER A 94 -25.85 -18.63 19.47
C SER A 94 -25.59 -20.14 19.52
N LYS A 95 -26.20 -20.84 18.57
CA LYS A 95 -26.02 -22.29 18.32
C LYS A 95 -25.25 -22.58 17.03
N TYR A 96 -24.87 -21.54 16.29
CA TYR A 96 -24.21 -21.67 15.00
C TYR A 96 -22.69 -21.81 15.15
N HIS A 97 -22.11 -22.63 14.30
CA HIS A 97 -20.68 -22.90 14.23
C HIS A 97 -20.29 -23.26 12.79
N GLY A 98 -18.99 -23.30 12.50
CA GLY A 98 -18.44 -23.82 11.25
C GLY A 98 -18.07 -22.77 10.20
N SER A 99 -18.29 -21.48 10.43
CA SER A 99 -18.05 -20.41 9.44
C SER A 99 -17.00 -19.36 9.86
N THR A 100 -16.45 -19.47 11.08
CA THR A 100 -15.58 -18.45 11.67
C THR A 100 -14.22 -19.01 12.09
N PHE A 101 -13.74 -20.09 11.45
CA PHE A 101 -12.41 -20.60 11.74
C PHE A 101 -11.36 -19.55 11.34
N HIS A 102 -10.31 -19.41 12.13
CA HIS A 102 -9.18 -18.53 11.82
C HIS A 102 -9.55 -17.03 11.70
N ARG A 103 -10.69 -16.63 12.26
CA ARG A 103 -11.09 -15.21 12.33
C ARG A 103 -10.12 -14.40 13.19
N HIS A 104 -10.10 -13.09 12.98
CA HIS A 104 -9.37 -12.15 13.81
C HIS A 104 -10.31 -11.62 14.90
N LEU A 105 -10.02 -11.93 16.16
CA LEU A 105 -10.84 -11.57 17.32
C LEU A 105 -10.16 -10.43 18.09
N PHE A 106 -10.89 -9.37 18.42
CA PHE A 106 -10.33 -8.24 19.16
C PHE A 106 -11.38 -7.49 20.00
N TYR A 107 -10.90 -6.71 20.96
CA TYR A 107 -11.72 -5.85 21.81
C TYR A 107 -11.38 -4.39 21.54
N HIS A 108 -12.41 -3.57 21.37
CA HIS A 108 -12.25 -2.14 21.11
C HIS A 108 -13.50 -1.39 21.61
N ASN A 109 -13.31 -0.27 22.33
CA ASN A 109 -14.39 0.59 22.84
C ASN A 109 -15.55 -0.18 23.52
N HIS A 110 -15.22 -1.05 24.46
CA HIS A 110 -16.19 -1.85 25.23
C HIS A 110 -16.98 -2.88 24.43
N LYS A 111 -16.49 -3.24 23.24
CA LYS A 111 -17.15 -4.18 22.33
C LYS A 111 -16.18 -5.25 21.87
N VAL A 112 -16.71 -6.45 21.64
CA VAL A 112 -15.97 -7.57 21.08
C VAL A 112 -16.31 -7.67 19.60
N TYR A 113 -15.27 -7.70 18.78
CA TYR A 113 -15.36 -7.77 17.33
C TYR A 113 -14.71 -9.04 16.83
N SER A 114 -15.23 -9.53 15.70
CA SER A 114 -14.58 -10.56 14.92
C SER A 114 -14.56 -10.15 13.45
N LEU A 115 -13.37 -10.20 12.84
CA LEU A 115 -13.16 -9.92 11.44
C LEU A 115 -12.77 -11.19 10.70
N GLY A 116 -13.54 -11.48 9.66
CA GLY A 116 -13.28 -12.56 8.72
C GLY A 116 -13.42 -13.97 9.28
N GLY A 117 -12.66 -14.90 8.72
CA GLY A 117 -12.70 -16.32 9.05
C GLY A 117 -13.00 -17.18 7.82
N ALA A 118 -13.07 -18.49 8.02
CA ALA A 118 -13.37 -19.44 6.98
C ALA A 118 -14.32 -20.53 7.50
N GLY A 119 -15.14 -21.05 6.60
CA GLY A 119 -15.83 -22.32 6.72
C GLY A 119 -15.28 -23.35 5.73
N LEU A 120 -15.96 -24.49 5.63
CA LEU A 120 -15.51 -25.60 4.78
C LEU A 120 -15.46 -25.24 3.28
N PHE A 121 -16.38 -24.40 2.81
CA PHE A 121 -16.56 -24.09 1.38
C PHE A 121 -16.44 -22.60 1.05
N ASN A 122 -16.30 -21.75 2.07
CA ASN A 122 -16.35 -20.31 1.89
C ASN A 122 -15.45 -19.58 2.88
N SER A 123 -14.97 -18.42 2.46
CA SER A 123 -14.31 -17.45 3.32
C SER A 123 -15.32 -16.38 3.75
N PHE A 124 -15.09 -15.79 4.90
CA PHE A 124 -15.83 -14.64 5.40
C PHE A 124 -14.88 -13.44 5.41
N GLY A 125 -15.28 -12.35 4.76
CA GLY A 125 -14.48 -11.14 4.63
C GLY A 125 -15.02 -9.94 5.40
N LYS A 126 -15.98 -10.15 6.30
CA LYS A 126 -16.73 -9.05 6.93
C LYS A 126 -16.48 -8.95 8.43
N LEU A 127 -16.80 -7.79 8.98
CA LEU A 127 -16.70 -7.46 10.39
C LEU A 127 -18.04 -7.75 11.09
N ILE A 128 -18.00 -8.47 12.21
CA ILE A 128 -19.14 -8.68 13.10
C ILE A 128 -18.83 -8.14 14.50
N GLU A 129 -19.86 -7.67 15.18
CA GLU A 129 -19.83 -7.10 16.52
C GLU A 129 -20.75 -7.91 17.44
N PHE A 130 -20.31 -8.21 18.66
CA PHE A 130 -21.15 -8.87 19.65
C PHE A 130 -22.05 -7.86 20.37
N ASP A 131 -23.36 -8.09 20.34
CA ASP A 131 -24.34 -7.33 21.10
C ASP A 131 -24.58 -8.03 22.44
N PHE A 132 -24.06 -7.43 23.53
CA PHE A 132 -24.17 -7.99 24.88
C PHE A 132 -25.61 -8.07 25.40
N ALA A 133 -26.51 -7.19 24.94
CA ALA A 133 -27.90 -7.21 25.39
C ALA A 133 -28.68 -8.36 24.74
N LYS A 134 -28.35 -8.69 23.48
CA LYS A 134 -28.99 -9.77 22.72
C LYS A 134 -28.28 -11.11 22.84
N GLY A 135 -27.02 -11.12 23.23
CA GLY A 135 -26.19 -12.33 23.29
C GLY A 135 -25.86 -12.91 21.90
N GLU A 136 -25.82 -12.07 20.86
CA GLU A 136 -25.64 -12.50 19.47
C GLU A 136 -24.67 -11.58 18.70
N TRP A 137 -24.17 -12.10 17.58
CA TRP A 137 -23.27 -11.37 16.68
C TRP A 137 -24.03 -10.72 15.53
N PHE A 138 -23.70 -9.47 15.23
CA PHE A 138 -24.33 -8.71 14.16
C PHE A 138 -23.30 -8.18 13.18
N LEU A 139 -23.66 -8.18 11.90
CA LEU A 139 -22.82 -7.61 10.86
C LEU A 139 -22.64 -6.10 11.09
N LYS A 140 -21.39 -5.67 11.23
CA LYS A 140 -21.01 -4.26 11.27
C LYS A 140 -20.76 -3.79 9.84
N LYS A 141 -21.57 -2.82 9.38
CA LYS A 141 -21.39 -2.22 8.06
C LYS A 141 -20.12 -1.38 8.06
N VAL A 142 -19.21 -1.67 7.12
CA VAL A 142 -18.03 -0.86 6.81
C VAL A 142 -18.22 -0.28 5.42
N VAL A 143 -18.02 1.02 5.28
CA VAL A 143 -18.15 1.75 4.01
C VAL A 143 -16.84 1.65 3.22
N ASN A 144 -16.93 1.71 1.89
CA ASN A 144 -15.79 1.70 0.96
C ASN A 144 -14.93 0.44 0.98
N LEU A 145 -15.45 -0.70 1.45
CA LEU A 145 -14.76 -1.98 1.33
C LEU A 145 -14.51 -2.35 -0.15
N PRO A 146 -13.39 -3.05 -0.47
CA PRO A 146 -13.16 -3.60 -1.79
C PRO A 146 -14.32 -4.49 -2.27
N ILE A 147 -14.55 -4.52 -3.57
CA ILE A 147 -15.53 -5.41 -4.19
C ILE A 147 -14.95 -6.85 -4.16
N GLN A 148 -15.80 -7.87 -4.01
CA GLN A 148 -15.42 -9.30 -4.11
C GLN A 148 -14.35 -9.78 -3.10
N ILE A 149 -14.44 -9.34 -1.84
CA ILE A 149 -13.59 -9.86 -0.76
C ILE A 149 -13.80 -11.37 -0.57
N ASN A 150 -12.70 -12.13 -0.64
CA ASN A 150 -12.60 -13.58 -0.43
C ASN A 150 -11.88 -13.94 0.88
N GLY A 151 -12.03 -13.10 1.89
CA GLY A 151 -11.49 -13.34 3.23
C GLY A 151 -10.43 -12.33 3.65
N VAL A 152 -9.86 -12.60 4.81
CA VAL A 152 -8.88 -11.74 5.48
C VAL A 152 -7.62 -12.55 5.72
N ILE A 153 -6.50 -12.05 5.20
CA ILE A 153 -5.18 -12.69 5.34
C ILE A 153 -4.53 -12.26 6.64
N SER A 154 -4.57 -10.96 6.93
CA SER A 154 -3.98 -10.40 8.13
C SER A 154 -4.83 -9.23 8.64
N SER A 155 -4.83 -9.04 9.95
CA SER A 155 -5.30 -7.81 10.56
C SER A 155 -4.76 -7.63 11.98
N TRP A 156 -4.58 -6.37 12.37
CA TRP A 156 -4.22 -5.97 13.73
C TRP A 156 -4.79 -4.59 14.03
N LEU A 157 -5.03 -4.31 15.31
CA LEU A 157 -5.62 -3.07 15.79
C LEU A 157 -4.55 -2.23 16.49
N TYR A 158 -4.48 -0.94 16.16
CA TYR A 158 -3.76 0.04 16.96
C TYR A 158 -4.62 1.32 17.07
N GLU A 159 -4.83 1.76 18.31
CA GLU A 159 -5.78 2.83 18.64
C GLU A 159 -7.17 2.55 18.03
N ASP A 160 -7.60 3.39 17.09
CA ASP A 160 -8.88 3.28 16.36
C ASP A 160 -8.72 2.73 14.94
N ASN A 161 -7.51 2.36 14.53
CA ASN A 161 -7.23 1.87 13.18
C ASN A 161 -7.05 0.35 13.19
N LEU A 162 -7.97 -0.34 12.50
CA LEU A 162 -7.82 -1.76 12.21
C LEU A 162 -7.14 -1.90 10.85
N PHE A 163 -5.86 -2.23 10.85
CA PHE A 163 -5.11 -2.53 9.62
C PHE A 163 -5.54 -3.90 9.10
N VAL A 164 -5.78 -4.00 7.79
CA VAL A 164 -6.30 -5.23 7.18
C VAL A 164 -5.67 -5.46 5.82
N LEU A 165 -5.28 -6.71 5.56
CA LEU A 165 -5.01 -7.23 4.22
C LEU A 165 -6.16 -8.16 3.81
N PHE A 166 -6.96 -7.72 2.85
CA PHE A 166 -8.02 -8.51 2.25
C PHE A 166 -7.48 -9.37 1.11
N ASN A 167 -8.02 -10.58 0.99
CA ASN A 167 -7.92 -11.40 -0.22
C ASN A 167 -9.10 -11.07 -1.14
N LEU A 168 -8.88 -10.93 -2.44
CA LEU A 168 -9.88 -10.55 -3.44
C LEU A 168 -10.03 -11.64 -4.51
N LEU A 169 -11.23 -11.78 -5.09
CA LEU A 169 -11.47 -12.64 -6.27
C LEU A 169 -11.05 -11.95 -7.58
N SER A 170 -9.86 -11.35 -7.62
CA SER A 170 -9.34 -10.65 -8.80
C SER A 170 -8.03 -11.30 -9.24
N GLU A 171 -7.91 -11.55 -10.54
CA GLU A 171 -6.68 -12.13 -11.13
C GLU A 171 -5.56 -11.08 -11.28
N GLU A 172 -5.92 -9.80 -11.41
CA GLU A 172 -4.94 -8.72 -11.59
C GLU A 172 -4.39 -8.21 -10.26
N ASN A 173 -5.24 -8.15 -9.22
CA ASN A 173 -4.89 -7.67 -7.89
C ASN A 173 -5.64 -8.51 -6.84
N ASN A 174 -5.04 -9.61 -6.42
CA ASN A 174 -5.67 -10.53 -5.47
C ASN A 174 -5.58 -10.08 -4.00
N TYR A 175 -4.90 -8.96 -3.70
CA TYR A 175 -4.88 -8.38 -2.35
C TYR A 175 -5.14 -6.87 -2.33
N SER A 176 -5.80 -6.42 -1.26
CA SER A 176 -5.99 -5.01 -0.93
C SER A 176 -5.57 -4.74 0.52
N PHE A 177 -4.63 -3.81 0.68
CA PHE A 177 -4.13 -3.38 1.99
C PHE A 177 -4.65 -1.98 2.33
N GLY A 178 -5.07 -1.81 3.58
CA GLY A 178 -5.54 -0.52 4.08
C GLY A 178 -5.91 -0.58 5.56
N SER A 179 -6.68 0.41 6.01
CA SER A 179 -7.19 0.46 7.38
C SER A 179 -8.69 0.72 7.43
N ILE A 180 -9.35 0.15 8.43
CA ILE A 180 -10.72 0.48 8.81
C ILE A 180 -10.63 1.39 10.03
N ASP A 181 -11.16 2.61 9.89
CA ASP A 181 -11.39 3.50 11.03
C ASP A 181 -12.57 2.94 11.84
N MET A 182 -12.31 2.51 13.07
CA MET A 182 -13.29 1.87 13.94
C MET A 182 -14.34 2.85 14.50
N LYS A 183 -14.05 4.16 14.52
CA LYS A 183 -15.00 5.19 14.92
C LYS A 183 -16.00 5.49 13.81
N THR A 184 -15.52 5.65 12.58
CA THR A 184 -16.36 6.02 11.43
C THR A 184 -16.87 4.81 10.63
N SER A 185 -16.30 3.62 10.86
CA SER A 185 -16.56 2.41 10.07
C SER A 185 -16.29 2.61 8.57
N ASN A 186 -15.23 3.34 8.24
CA ASN A 186 -14.81 3.62 6.87
C ASN A 186 -13.50 2.90 6.55
N TYR A 187 -13.47 2.19 5.43
CA TYR A 187 -12.23 1.62 4.90
C TYR A 187 -11.49 2.63 4.04
N LYS A 188 -10.21 2.83 4.33
CA LYS A 188 -9.28 3.58 3.51
C LYS A 188 -8.29 2.61 2.89
N GLU A 189 -8.43 2.36 1.59
CA GLU A 189 -7.47 1.60 0.82
C GLU A 189 -6.16 2.40 0.68
N GLU A 190 -5.03 1.73 0.90
CA GLU A 190 -3.70 2.30 0.66
C GLU A 190 -3.19 1.87 -0.72
N PHE A 191 -3.23 0.57 -1.02
CA PHE A 191 -2.85 0.01 -2.32
C PHE A 191 -3.36 -1.42 -2.51
N GLN A 192 -3.38 -1.88 -3.76
CA GLN A 192 -3.68 -3.26 -4.15
C GLN A 192 -2.52 -3.87 -4.91
N PHE A 193 -2.29 -5.17 -4.74
CA PHE A 193 -1.21 -5.88 -5.41
C PHE A 193 -1.59 -7.33 -5.72
N ASN A 194 -0.75 -7.99 -6.52
CA ASN A 194 -0.84 -9.41 -6.80
C ASN A 194 0.33 -10.19 -6.18
N ASP A 195 0.04 -11.31 -5.56
CA ASP A 195 1.06 -12.25 -5.05
C ASP A 195 0.53 -13.69 -5.03
N ASP A 196 1.39 -14.67 -5.35
CA ASP A 196 1.01 -16.09 -5.39
C ASP A 196 1.21 -16.81 -4.03
N SER A 197 1.75 -16.14 -3.02
CA SER A 197 2.19 -16.72 -1.74
C SER A 197 1.43 -16.15 -0.53
N PRO A 198 0.17 -16.56 -0.29
CA PRO A 198 -0.65 -16.05 0.83
C PRO A 198 -0.03 -16.29 2.21
N LEU A 199 0.70 -17.40 2.38
CA LEU A 199 1.30 -17.78 3.66
C LEU A 199 2.36 -16.77 4.14
N ALA A 200 3.14 -16.20 3.22
CA ALA A 200 4.18 -15.22 3.56
C ALA A 200 3.59 -13.87 4.01
N LEU A 201 2.35 -13.59 3.60
CA LEU A 201 1.66 -12.33 3.88
C LEU A 201 0.90 -12.34 5.21
N THR A 202 0.73 -13.51 5.83
CA THR A 202 -0.06 -13.66 7.06
C THR A 202 0.68 -13.04 8.25
N ALA A 203 0.21 -11.89 8.71
CA ALA A 203 0.66 -11.32 9.98
C ALA A 203 0.21 -12.23 11.15
N PRO A 204 1.03 -12.36 12.20
CA PRO A 204 0.66 -13.13 13.37
C PRO A 204 -0.64 -12.60 13.96
N ARG A 205 -1.57 -13.50 14.27
CA ARG A 205 -2.74 -13.18 15.08
C ARG A 205 -2.26 -13.01 16.51
N ALA A 206 -2.42 -11.82 17.08
CA ALA A 206 -1.99 -11.56 18.45
C ALA A 206 -2.60 -12.61 19.38
N LEU A 207 -1.73 -13.41 20.02
CA LEU A 207 -2.16 -14.50 20.91
C LEU A 207 -2.39 -13.96 22.32
N LEU A 208 -1.55 -13.01 22.77
CA LEU A 208 -1.49 -12.58 24.16
C LEU A 208 -1.04 -11.12 24.28
N GLY A 209 -1.83 -10.29 24.97
CA GLY A 209 -1.55 -8.88 25.21
C GLY A 209 -2.80 -8.21 25.80
N TYR A 210 -2.62 -7.09 26.49
CA TYR A 210 -3.78 -6.27 26.85
C TYR A 210 -4.42 -5.75 25.56
N SER A 211 -5.75 -5.77 25.49
CA SER A 211 -6.45 -5.12 24.38
C SER A 211 -5.97 -3.68 24.24
N GLN A 212 -5.66 -3.25 23.01
CA GLN A 212 -5.18 -1.90 22.68
C GLN A 212 -3.76 -1.53 23.17
N SER A 213 -2.94 -2.49 23.61
CA SER A 213 -1.51 -2.22 23.85
C SER A 213 -0.78 -1.88 22.55
N ARG A 214 0.29 -1.09 22.62
CA ARG A 214 1.19 -0.91 21.48
C ARG A 214 1.83 -2.23 21.05
N TYR A 215 2.19 -3.08 22.01
CA TYR A 215 2.87 -4.33 21.72
C TYR A 215 2.00 -5.54 22.05
N SER A 216 1.94 -6.48 21.12
CA SER A 216 1.32 -7.80 21.26
C SER A 216 2.39 -8.89 21.38
N ILE A 217 2.11 -9.94 22.14
CA ILE A 217 2.93 -11.14 22.21
C ILE A 217 2.34 -12.23 21.32
N PHE A 218 3.20 -12.86 20.55
CA PHE A 218 2.88 -13.98 19.69
C PHE A 218 3.74 -15.19 20.03
N GLN A 219 3.14 -16.38 20.04
CA GLN A 219 3.83 -17.65 20.20
C GLN A 219 3.65 -18.51 18.96
N SER A 220 4.74 -18.89 18.29
CA SER A 220 4.71 -19.95 17.28
C SER A 220 5.32 -21.23 17.81
N TYR A 221 4.68 -22.36 17.50
CA TYR A 221 5.24 -23.68 17.76
C TYR A 221 6.18 -24.08 16.62
N ILE A 222 7.37 -24.56 16.98
CA ILE A 222 8.32 -25.24 16.10
C ILE A 222 8.16 -26.75 16.32
N ARG A 223 8.71 -27.56 15.41
CA ARG A 223 8.91 -29.01 15.65
C ARG A 223 9.63 -29.24 16.99
N ASP A 224 9.34 -30.37 17.62
CA ASP A 224 9.92 -30.84 18.90
C ASP A 224 9.47 -30.08 20.16
N ASN A 225 8.21 -29.61 20.21
CA ASN A 225 7.64 -28.87 21.36
C ASN A 225 8.41 -27.59 21.74
N LYS A 226 9.28 -27.10 20.87
CA LYS A 226 9.91 -25.79 21.03
C LYS A 226 8.95 -24.70 20.60
N CYS A 227 8.96 -23.59 21.31
CA CYS A 227 8.15 -22.42 20.97
C CYS A 227 9.05 -21.19 20.81
N GLU A 228 8.64 -20.28 19.94
CA GLU A 228 9.22 -18.96 19.84
C GLU A 228 8.22 -17.93 20.30
N ILE A 229 8.62 -17.10 21.26
CA ILE A 229 7.87 -15.94 21.68
C ILE A 229 8.41 -14.73 20.90
N LYS A 230 7.50 -14.04 20.20
CA LYS A 230 7.77 -12.90 19.33
C LYS A 230 6.99 -11.69 19.82
N VAL A 231 7.51 -10.50 19.56
CA VAL A 231 6.88 -9.23 19.88
C VAL A 231 6.39 -8.58 18.61
N PHE A 232 5.12 -8.22 18.56
CA PHE A 232 4.53 -7.51 17.43
C PHE A 232 4.20 -6.07 17.86
N ASP A 233 4.80 -5.08 17.21
CA ASP A 233 4.48 -3.67 17.41
C ASP A 233 3.26 -3.32 16.54
N ASN A 234 2.10 -3.16 17.20
CA ASN A 234 0.82 -2.89 16.55
C ASN A 234 0.81 -1.52 15.83
N GLU A 235 1.63 -0.55 16.29
CA GLU A 235 1.76 0.75 15.63
C GLU A 235 2.41 0.62 14.25
N THR A 236 3.51 -0.15 14.18
CA THR A 236 4.35 -0.22 12.98
C THR A 236 4.11 -1.46 12.13
N GLY A 237 3.37 -2.45 12.64
CA GLY A 237 3.19 -3.76 11.98
C GLY A 237 4.48 -4.59 11.96
N LYS A 238 5.41 -4.35 12.90
CA LYS A 238 6.72 -5.00 12.96
C LYS A 238 6.73 -6.17 13.94
N LEU A 239 7.07 -7.36 13.47
CA LEU A 239 7.31 -8.56 14.27
C LEU A 239 8.80 -8.72 14.55
N THR A 240 9.18 -8.90 15.81
CA THR A 240 10.57 -9.13 16.21
C THR A 240 10.72 -10.36 17.10
N GLN A 241 11.89 -11.00 16.98
CA GLN A 241 12.39 -11.92 17.99
C GLN A 241 13.58 -11.29 18.69
N ASN A 242 13.54 -11.31 20.02
CA ASN A 242 14.50 -10.60 20.85
C ASN A 242 15.20 -11.53 21.84
N THR A 243 16.37 -11.09 22.31
CA THR A 243 17.20 -11.87 23.23
C THR A 243 16.58 -12.14 24.60
N PHE A 244 15.55 -11.39 25.02
CA PHE A 244 14.92 -11.56 26.32
C PHE A 244 14.00 -12.78 26.38
N PHE A 245 13.25 -13.00 25.30
CA PHE A 245 12.36 -14.15 25.16
C PHE A 245 13.02 -15.38 24.51
N LYS A 246 14.27 -15.23 24.06
CA LYS A 246 15.06 -16.35 23.53
C LYS A 246 15.15 -17.46 24.57
N ASP A 247 14.92 -18.70 24.13
CA ASP A 247 15.01 -19.92 24.95
C ASP A 247 14.04 -20.00 26.15
N ARG A 248 13.04 -19.09 26.22
CA ARG A 248 11.96 -19.17 27.20
C ARG A 248 11.00 -20.31 26.87
N LYS A 249 10.36 -20.88 27.89
CA LYS A 249 9.37 -21.94 27.73
C LYS A 249 8.06 -21.37 27.17
N SER A 250 7.24 -22.26 26.62
CA SER A 250 5.93 -21.90 26.07
C SER A 250 5.03 -21.32 27.14
N ILE A 251 4.24 -20.35 26.70
CA ILE A 251 3.16 -19.74 27.45
C ILE A 251 2.01 -20.75 27.54
N ASN A 252 1.55 -20.99 28.76
CA ASN A 252 0.44 -21.89 29.07
C ASN A 252 -0.62 -21.25 29.99
N GLY A 253 -0.44 -19.98 30.33
CA GLY A 253 -1.30 -19.20 31.23
C GLY A 253 -0.72 -19.08 32.65
N ILE A 254 -0.02 -20.12 33.12
CA ILE A 254 0.83 -20.05 34.32
C ILE A 254 2.13 -19.34 33.95
N SER A 255 2.93 -19.92 33.03
CA SER A 255 3.94 -19.13 32.33
C SER A 255 3.23 -18.12 31.45
N TYR A 256 3.74 -16.89 31.39
CA TYR A 256 3.10 -15.81 30.65
C TYR A 256 4.09 -14.73 30.26
N ALA A 257 3.93 -14.15 29.08
CA ALA A 257 4.72 -13.02 28.60
C ALA A 257 3.80 -11.86 28.27
N TYR A 258 4.21 -10.65 28.62
CA TYR A 258 3.44 -9.44 28.43
C TYR A 258 4.35 -8.22 28.41
N ILE A 259 3.83 -7.11 27.87
CA ILE A 259 4.55 -5.84 27.77
C ILE A 259 3.64 -4.75 28.31
N ILE A 260 4.17 -3.95 29.22
CA ILE A 260 3.52 -2.75 29.76
C ILE A 260 4.45 -1.59 29.47
N ASP A 261 3.92 -0.57 28.79
CA ASP A 261 4.67 0.58 28.30
C ASP A 261 5.88 0.15 27.45
N SER A 262 7.08 0.19 28.03
CA SER A 262 8.34 -0.20 27.40
C SER A 262 9.06 -1.34 28.14
N MET A 263 8.40 -1.97 29.11
CA MET A 263 8.95 -3.06 29.90
C MET A 263 8.34 -4.39 29.47
N MET A 264 9.21 -5.32 29.08
CA MET A 264 8.86 -6.70 28.79
C MET A 264 8.97 -7.52 30.06
N TYR A 265 8.01 -8.41 30.26
CA TYR A 265 7.94 -9.29 31.41
C TYR A 265 7.78 -10.74 30.97
N TYR A 266 8.40 -11.65 31.72
CA TYR A 266 8.20 -13.08 31.57
C TYR A 266 8.02 -13.71 32.94
N ARG A 267 6.86 -14.31 33.18
CA ARG A 267 6.56 -15.16 34.33
C ARG A 267 6.79 -16.61 33.93
N ASN A 268 7.57 -17.34 34.72
CA ASN A 268 7.76 -18.79 34.50
C ASN A 268 6.71 -19.63 35.25
N ASN A 269 6.72 -20.96 35.07
CA ASN A 269 5.79 -21.87 35.74
C ASN A 269 5.94 -21.90 37.28
N ASN A 270 7.08 -21.46 37.80
CA ASN A 270 7.32 -21.34 39.24
C ASN A 270 6.93 -19.95 39.77
N ILE A 271 6.23 -19.14 38.97
CA ILE A 271 5.73 -17.80 39.30
C ILE A 271 6.87 -16.77 39.51
N VAL A 272 8.10 -17.11 39.13
CA VAL A 272 9.22 -16.16 39.14
C VAL A 272 9.09 -15.21 37.95
N LEU A 273 9.23 -13.90 38.23
CA LEU A 273 9.07 -12.82 37.27
C LEU A 273 10.43 -12.24 36.86
N ASP A 274 10.73 -12.29 35.57
CA ASP A 274 11.82 -11.56 34.95
C ASP A 274 11.30 -10.34 34.19
N SER A 275 12.12 -9.29 34.07
CA SER A 275 11.78 -8.11 33.28
C SER A 275 12.97 -7.49 32.57
N LEU A 276 12.72 -6.83 31.45
CA LEU A 276 13.72 -6.07 30.70
C LEU A 276 13.06 -4.95 29.91
N ASN A 277 13.69 -3.76 29.88
CA ASN A 277 13.25 -2.69 28.99
C ASN A 277 13.45 -3.10 27.52
N ILE A 278 12.45 -2.87 26.67
CA ILE A 278 12.46 -3.26 25.27
C ILE A 278 13.64 -2.67 24.49
N SER A 279 14.08 -1.45 24.83
CA SER A 279 15.22 -0.79 24.20
C SER A 279 16.56 -1.48 24.48
N LYS A 280 16.65 -2.26 25.57
CA LYS A 280 17.86 -3.01 25.93
C LYS A 280 17.92 -4.38 25.26
N ALA A 281 16.80 -4.88 24.75
CA ALA A 281 16.76 -6.18 24.10
C ALA A 281 17.29 -6.07 22.66
N LYS A 282 18.17 -7.00 22.28
CA LYS A 282 18.66 -7.07 20.90
C LYS A 282 17.68 -7.89 20.07
N ASN A 283 17.20 -7.31 18.98
CA ASN A 283 16.41 -8.03 17.99
C ASN A 283 17.36 -8.76 17.04
N TYR A 284 17.15 -10.07 16.87
CA TYR A 284 17.97 -10.89 15.96
C TYR A 284 17.19 -11.37 14.73
N LEU A 285 15.85 -11.35 14.78
CA LEU A 285 14.98 -11.55 13.63
C LEU A 285 13.90 -10.48 13.60
N THR A 286 13.54 -10.03 12.41
CA THR A 286 12.58 -8.94 12.20
C THR A 286 11.84 -9.12 10.89
N SER A 287 10.53 -8.92 10.92
CA SER A 287 9.65 -8.86 9.75
C SER A 287 8.75 -7.65 9.86
N ASN A 288 8.68 -6.81 8.83
CA ASN A 288 7.76 -5.67 8.78
C ASN A 288 6.69 -5.96 7.71
N PHE A 289 5.43 -6.09 8.14
CA PHE A 289 4.34 -6.48 7.26
C PHE A 289 3.92 -5.37 6.29
N PRO A 290 3.70 -4.11 6.73
CA PRO A 290 3.53 -2.99 5.81
C PRO A 290 4.62 -2.87 4.74
N ASP A 291 5.91 -2.96 5.12
CA ASP A 291 7.02 -2.90 4.16
C ASP A 291 7.00 -4.10 3.20
N LEU A 292 6.68 -5.30 3.70
CA LEU A 292 6.52 -6.49 2.88
C LEU A 292 5.41 -6.29 1.84
N TYR A 293 4.24 -5.81 2.24
CA TYR A 293 3.11 -5.57 1.34
C TYR A 293 3.45 -4.50 0.30
N LEU A 294 4.09 -3.41 0.72
CA LEU A 294 4.55 -2.35 -0.17
C LEU A 294 5.59 -2.86 -1.18
N SER A 295 6.47 -3.78 -0.77
CA SER A 295 7.43 -4.41 -1.69
C SER A 295 6.75 -5.26 -2.76
N ARG A 296 5.64 -5.94 -2.42
CA ARG A 296 4.83 -6.71 -3.39
C ARG A 296 4.13 -5.78 -4.38
N TYR A 297 3.53 -4.70 -3.88
CA TYR A 297 2.97 -3.65 -4.71
C TYR A 297 3.97 -3.01 -5.68
N ASN A 298 5.15 -2.64 -5.20
CA ASN A 298 6.19 -2.07 -6.05
C ASN A 298 6.71 -3.07 -7.09
N SER A 299 6.69 -4.37 -6.77
CA SER A 299 7.07 -5.43 -7.70
C SER A 299 5.98 -5.71 -8.75
N SER A 300 4.69 -5.55 -8.39
CA SER A 300 3.58 -5.68 -9.35
C SER A 300 3.53 -4.52 -10.34
N ILE A 301 4.01 -3.34 -9.97
CA ILE A 301 4.27 -2.24 -10.90
C ILE A 301 5.50 -2.59 -11.74
N ASN A 302 5.32 -3.33 -12.84
CA ASN A 302 6.41 -3.87 -13.64
C ASN A 302 7.33 -2.76 -14.21
N PRO A 303 8.53 -2.53 -13.63
CA PRO A 303 9.40 -1.43 -14.04
C PRO A 303 9.95 -1.66 -15.45
N LYS A 304 10.02 -2.93 -15.90
CA LYS A 304 10.44 -3.28 -17.26
C LYS A 304 9.41 -2.83 -18.29
N ARG A 305 8.11 -2.86 -17.98
CA ARG A 305 7.06 -2.38 -18.91
C ARG A 305 7.16 -0.87 -19.11
N ILE A 306 7.39 -0.12 -18.03
CA ILE A 306 7.63 1.33 -18.09
C ILE A 306 8.92 1.60 -18.89
N LEU A 307 9.99 0.85 -18.64
CA LEU A 307 11.24 0.97 -19.40
C LEU A 307 11.06 0.67 -20.91
N TYR A 308 10.28 -0.35 -21.28
CA TYR A 308 10.01 -0.65 -22.69
C TYR A 308 9.17 0.44 -23.36
N LEU A 309 8.19 1.02 -22.64
CA LEU A 309 7.40 2.14 -23.13
C LEU A 309 8.24 3.40 -23.31
N THR A 310 9.15 3.70 -22.37
CA THR A 310 10.06 4.85 -22.50
C THR A 310 11.08 4.64 -23.63
N ILE A 311 11.67 3.46 -23.77
CA ILE A 311 12.55 3.12 -24.90
C ILE A 311 11.79 3.26 -26.24
N GLY A 312 10.57 2.73 -26.33
CA GLY A 312 9.74 2.85 -27.52
C GLY A 312 9.45 4.30 -27.89
N LEU A 313 9.14 5.15 -26.90
CA LEU A 313 8.89 6.58 -27.11
C LEU A 313 10.15 7.34 -27.56
N ILE A 314 11.32 6.99 -27.02
CA ILE A 314 12.61 7.55 -27.45
C ILE A 314 12.90 7.16 -28.91
N ILE A 315 12.67 5.91 -29.30
CA ILE A 315 12.88 5.45 -30.68
C ILE A 315 11.98 6.20 -31.65
N ILE A 316 10.69 6.40 -31.31
CA ILE A 316 9.74 7.17 -32.14
C ILE A 316 10.21 8.61 -32.29
N LEU A 317 10.64 9.25 -31.20
CA LEU A 317 11.17 10.62 -31.24
C LEU A 317 12.44 10.70 -32.09
N MET A 318 13.38 9.76 -31.95
CA MET A 318 14.57 9.70 -32.80
C MET A 318 14.22 9.51 -34.27
N MET A 319 13.31 8.58 -34.62
CA MET A 319 12.88 8.40 -36.01
C MET A 319 12.24 9.68 -36.57
N SER A 320 11.38 10.35 -35.81
CA SER A 320 10.76 11.62 -36.22
C SER A 320 11.77 12.74 -36.44
N PHE A 321 12.82 12.79 -35.62
CA PHE A 321 13.90 13.76 -35.75
C PHE A 321 14.77 13.47 -36.99
N PHE A 322 15.11 12.20 -37.24
CA PHE A 322 15.88 11.79 -38.42
C PHE A 322 15.12 12.02 -39.73
N THR A 323 13.80 11.75 -39.77
CA THR A 323 12.99 12.05 -40.96
C THR A 323 12.91 13.56 -41.20
N PHE A 324 12.75 14.37 -40.15
CA PHE A 324 12.80 15.83 -40.25
C PHE A 324 14.14 16.35 -40.82
N LEU A 325 15.27 15.86 -40.31
CA LEU A 325 16.59 16.22 -40.83
C LEU A 325 16.78 15.79 -42.28
N SER A 326 16.29 14.61 -42.66
CA SER A 326 16.43 14.08 -44.02
C SER A 326 15.62 14.89 -45.03
N VAL A 327 14.40 15.30 -44.69
CA VAL A 327 13.55 16.16 -45.53
C VAL A 327 14.16 17.57 -45.68
N LYS A 328 14.76 18.11 -44.62
CA LYS A 328 15.44 19.41 -44.68
C LYS A 328 16.70 19.37 -45.56
N LYS A 329 17.43 18.26 -45.56
CA LYS A 329 18.64 18.11 -46.37
C LYS A 329 18.31 17.91 -47.86
N SER A 330 17.31 17.07 -48.20
CA SER A 330 16.92 16.80 -49.59
C SER A 330 16.28 18.01 -50.29
N SER A 331 15.51 18.83 -49.56
CA SER A 331 14.98 20.08 -50.12
C SER A 331 16.07 21.08 -50.48
N SER A 332 17.12 21.20 -49.66
CA SER A 332 18.25 22.10 -49.96
C SER A 332 19.10 21.62 -51.15
N SER A 333 19.37 20.31 -51.27
CA SER A 333 20.22 19.79 -52.36
C SER A 333 19.53 19.83 -53.72
N ASN A 334 18.21 19.60 -53.77
CA ASN A 334 17.46 19.66 -55.04
C ASN A 334 17.32 21.09 -55.56
N LEU A 335 17.25 22.10 -54.66
CA LEU A 335 17.25 23.51 -55.06
C LEU A 335 18.60 23.93 -55.67
N ILE A 336 19.71 23.57 -55.02
CA ILE A 336 21.08 23.92 -55.46
C ILE A 336 21.43 23.28 -56.82
N ASN A 337 21.00 22.03 -57.06
CA ASN A 337 21.26 21.37 -58.34
C ASN A 337 20.42 21.95 -59.48
N GLY A 338 19.20 22.41 -59.19
CA GLY A 338 18.32 23.07 -60.16
C GLY A 338 18.84 24.44 -60.59
N SER A 339 19.32 25.26 -59.65
CA SER A 339 19.85 26.60 -59.95
C SER A 339 21.16 26.55 -60.75
N LEU A 340 22.06 25.59 -60.49
CA LEU A 340 23.27 25.37 -61.28
C LEU A 340 22.99 25.01 -62.76
N LEU A 341 21.94 24.24 -63.03
CA LEU A 341 21.58 23.83 -64.39
C LEU A 341 21.01 25.01 -65.19
N LEU A 342 20.20 25.85 -64.54
CA LEU A 342 19.68 27.09 -65.11
C LEU A 342 20.80 28.12 -65.36
N GLU A 343 21.74 28.24 -64.42
CA GLU A 343 22.90 29.13 -64.54
C GLU A 343 23.75 28.76 -65.78
N ASN A 344 23.99 27.47 -66.04
CA ASN A 344 24.71 27.02 -67.24
C ASN A 344 23.98 27.38 -68.56
N LYS A 345 22.64 27.33 -68.59
CA LYS A 345 21.87 27.75 -69.78
C LYS A 345 22.03 29.26 -70.03
N LEU A 346 22.10 30.06 -68.96
CA LEU A 346 22.24 31.52 -69.04
C LEU A 346 23.66 31.96 -69.42
N ILE A 347 24.70 31.21 -69.02
CA ILE A 347 26.10 31.45 -69.43
C ILE A 347 26.22 31.48 -70.97
N ASN A 348 25.52 30.60 -71.67
CA ASN A 348 25.59 30.49 -73.14
C ASN A 348 25.02 31.70 -73.88
N ILE A 349 24.21 32.52 -73.21
CA ILE A 349 23.58 33.71 -73.79
C ILE A 349 24.06 35.00 -73.10
N LYS A 350 25.20 34.95 -72.43
CA LYS A 350 25.85 36.10 -71.81
C LYS A 350 26.11 37.21 -72.83
N GLY A 351 25.81 38.45 -72.46
CA GLY A 351 25.83 39.62 -73.33
C GLY A 351 24.54 39.86 -74.12
N SER A 352 23.55 38.95 -74.05
CA SER A 352 22.27 39.12 -74.74
C SER A 352 21.25 39.89 -73.90
N LYS A 353 20.27 40.48 -74.59
CA LYS A 353 19.09 41.08 -74.01
C LYS A 353 17.87 40.25 -74.41
N ILE A 354 17.19 39.67 -73.43
CA ILE A 354 16.06 38.77 -73.62
C ILE A 354 14.78 39.36 -73.03
N SER A 355 13.65 39.01 -73.62
CA SER A 355 12.33 39.37 -73.12
C SER A 355 11.97 38.58 -71.86
N ARG A 356 10.94 39.03 -71.14
CA ARG A 356 10.40 38.32 -69.97
C ARG A 356 9.99 36.88 -70.29
N ASP A 357 9.31 36.67 -71.41
CA ASP A 357 8.74 35.37 -71.75
C ASP A 357 9.86 34.38 -72.17
N GLU A 358 10.94 34.87 -72.77
CA GLU A 358 12.16 34.08 -73.05
C GLU A 358 12.91 33.72 -71.76
N LEU A 359 13.03 34.66 -70.82
CA LEU A 359 13.63 34.36 -69.52
C LEU A 359 12.79 33.31 -68.76
N ASP A 360 11.46 33.41 -68.80
CA ASP A 360 10.58 32.41 -68.18
C ASP A 360 10.72 31.02 -68.81
N ALA A 361 10.95 30.96 -70.12
CA ALA A 361 11.20 29.71 -70.81
C ALA A 361 12.53 29.08 -70.38
N ILE A 362 13.58 29.90 -70.23
CA ILE A 362 14.90 29.43 -69.77
C ILE A 362 14.84 28.95 -68.32
N LEU A 363 14.12 29.66 -67.47
CA LEU A 363 13.88 29.29 -66.06
C LEU A 363 12.86 28.16 -65.89
N GLU A 364 12.24 27.68 -66.99
CA GLU A 364 11.24 26.61 -67.03
C GLU A 364 9.96 26.91 -66.20
N ILE A 365 9.58 28.20 -66.09
CA ILE A 365 8.44 28.67 -65.28
C ILE A 365 7.23 29.16 -66.11
N THR A 366 7.21 28.90 -67.42
CA THR A 366 6.12 29.30 -68.34
C THR A 366 4.78 28.61 -68.07
N HIS A 367 4.81 27.44 -67.42
CA HIS A 367 3.61 26.66 -67.08
C HIS A 367 2.86 27.19 -65.85
N LEU A 368 3.44 28.15 -65.13
CA LEU A 368 2.88 28.70 -63.89
C LEU A 368 1.98 29.91 -64.18
N ASN A 369 1.08 30.21 -63.24
CA ASN A 369 0.25 31.41 -63.32
C ASN A 369 1.08 32.69 -63.09
N GLN A 370 0.56 33.84 -63.51
CA GLN A 370 1.31 35.10 -63.55
C GLN A 370 1.93 35.51 -62.20
N ASP A 371 1.21 35.34 -61.09
CA ASP A 371 1.70 35.70 -59.75
C ASP A 371 2.76 34.72 -59.23
N SER A 372 2.60 33.42 -59.51
CA SER A 372 3.58 32.40 -59.12
C SER A 372 4.87 32.53 -59.94
N SER A 373 4.77 32.73 -61.26
CA SER A 373 5.93 32.97 -62.12
C SER A 373 6.67 34.24 -61.69
N LYS A 374 5.95 35.32 -61.34
CA LYS A 374 6.58 36.57 -60.88
C LYS A 374 7.40 36.36 -59.61
N THR A 375 6.84 35.67 -58.62
CA THR A 375 7.50 35.42 -57.33
C THR A 375 8.69 34.49 -57.50
N LEU A 376 8.51 33.39 -58.24
CA LEU A 376 9.57 32.40 -58.48
C LEU A 376 10.71 32.98 -59.32
N ARG A 377 10.40 33.76 -60.37
CA ARG A 377 11.40 34.47 -61.19
C ARG A 377 12.27 35.39 -60.35
N SER A 378 11.66 36.20 -59.47
CA SER A 378 12.43 37.11 -58.62
C SER A 378 13.37 36.34 -57.69
N ARG A 379 12.91 35.21 -57.12
CA ARG A 379 13.73 34.37 -56.26
C ARG A 379 14.90 33.75 -57.03
N LEU A 380 14.65 33.17 -58.20
CA LEU A 380 15.67 32.54 -59.03
C LEU A 380 16.70 33.55 -59.56
N ILE A 381 16.28 34.74 -59.97
CA ILE A 381 17.20 35.82 -60.38
C ILE A 381 18.15 36.17 -59.22
N ASN A 382 17.63 36.35 -58.01
CA ASN A 382 18.47 36.67 -56.85
C ASN A 382 19.46 35.54 -56.56
N GLU A 383 18.99 34.28 -56.56
CA GLU A 383 19.85 33.11 -56.32
C GLU A 383 20.98 32.99 -57.36
N ILE A 384 20.66 33.22 -58.65
CA ILE A 384 21.66 33.19 -59.73
C ILE A 384 22.65 34.36 -59.61
N ASN A 385 22.18 35.56 -59.27
CA ASN A 385 23.03 36.73 -59.09
C ASN A 385 23.97 36.58 -57.87
N ASP A 386 23.47 35.99 -56.78
CA ASP A 386 24.25 35.74 -55.56
C ASP A 386 25.37 34.71 -55.79
N ASN A 387 25.18 33.75 -56.71
CA ASN A 387 26.19 32.77 -57.10
C ASN A 387 27.36 33.38 -57.91
N GLY A 388 27.13 34.52 -58.59
CA GLY A 388 28.18 35.36 -59.16
C GLY A 388 28.80 34.95 -60.50
N LYS A 389 28.33 33.87 -61.18
CA LYS A 389 28.87 33.49 -62.51
C LYS A 389 28.22 34.25 -63.67
N VAL A 390 26.95 34.60 -63.51
CA VAL A 390 26.12 35.38 -64.44
C VAL A 390 25.31 36.38 -63.64
N SER A 391 25.14 37.61 -64.13
CA SER A 391 24.21 38.55 -63.51
C SER A 391 23.06 38.91 -64.43
N ILE A 392 21.84 38.83 -63.91
CA ILE A 392 20.62 39.19 -64.62
C ILE A 392 20.17 40.55 -64.11
N GLU A 393 20.20 41.54 -64.99
CA GLU A 393 19.76 42.90 -64.72
C GLU A 393 18.46 43.20 -65.45
N ARG A 394 17.54 43.87 -64.77
CA ARG A 394 16.24 44.22 -65.33
C ARG A 394 16.29 45.62 -65.91
N GLU A 395 16.00 45.75 -67.20
CA GLU A 395 15.94 47.04 -67.91
C GLU A 395 14.52 47.32 -68.42
N ARG A 396 14.13 48.60 -68.48
CA ARG A 396 12.86 48.98 -69.12
C ARG A 396 12.99 48.79 -70.64
N ASN A 397 11.96 48.21 -71.26
CA ASN A 397 11.95 48.02 -72.70
C ASN A 397 11.89 49.40 -73.39
N PRO A 398 12.79 49.69 -74.36
CA PRO A 398 12.86 51.00 -75.01
C PRO A 398 11.67 51.29 -75.94
N ARG A 399 10.95 50.27 -76.40
CA ARG A 399 9.78 50.39 -77.30
C ARG A 399 8.47 50.54 -76.54
N ASP A 400 8.31 49.88 -75.38
CA ASP A 400 7.18 50.06 -74.48
C ASP A 400 7.65 50.03 -73.02
N LYS A 401 7.66 51.21 -72.36
CA LYS A 401 8.14 51.40 -70.99
C LYS A 401 7.31 50.65 -69.93
N ARG A 402 6.17 50.04 -70.29
CA ARG A 402 5.35 49.18 -69.42
C ARG A 402 5.94 47.78 -69.26
N PHE A 403 6.77 47.34 -70.20
CA PHE A 403 7.42 46.03 -70.18
C PHE A 403 8.90 46.14 -69.79
N PHE A 404 9.44 45.01 -69.33
CA PHE A 404 10.82 44.89 -68.91
C PHE A 404 11.50 43.80 -69.71
N ASP A 405 12.71 44.12 -70.14
CA ASP A 405 13.65 43.17 -70.72
C ASP A 405 14.72 42.85 -69.67
N TYR A 406 15.43 41.75 -69.88
CA TYR A 406 16.46 41.27 -68.99
C TYR A 406 17.78 41.18 -69.74
N LYS A 407 18.81 41.79 -69.17
CA LYS A 407 20.18 41.75 -69.68
C LYS A 407 20.95 40.70 -68.91
N ILE A 408 21.57 39.78 -69.64
CA ILE A 408 22.37 38.69 -69.08
C ILE A 408 23.83 39.11 -69.19
N ASN A 409 24.48 39.39 -68.06
CA ASN A 409 25.81 39.98 -67.98
C ASN A 409 26.88 38.99 -67.52
#